data_AF-A0A416WTN6-F1
#
_entry.id   AF-A0A416WTN6-F1
#
_cell.length_a   1.000
_cell.length_b   1.000
_cell.length_c   1.000
_cell.angle_alpha   90.00
_cell.angle_beta   90.00
_cell.angle_gamma   90.00
#
_symmetry.space_group_name_H-M   'P 1'
#
loop_
_entity.id
_entity.type
_entity.pdbx_description
1 polymer ?
#
loop_
_entity_poly.entity_id
_entity_poly.type
_entity_poly.pdbx_seq_one_letter_code
_entity_poly.pdbx_strand_id
1 'polypeptide(L)'
;LHGFEGSNHSLFRLTGDFYNPGPYSGYLALVLPVCLWMILRQTKMYLYYLAWGTLLAIIVVLPAGMSRTAWIAAALSCAWVYWVQRIGWKKTKTYIYEFKTLTIVSSVLVLISVAGALTGIFLLKKDSANGRLLLWKITEQAIMEQPWTGTGLGGFPAAYAETQAQYFASG
;
A
#
# COMPACT_ATOMS: atom_id res chain seq x y z
N LEU A 1 -20.23 19.99 26.33
CA LEU A 1 -21.17 18.86 26.19
C LEU A 1 -21.71 18.87 24.76
N HIS A 2 -21.32 17.84 24.00
CA HIS A 2 -21.77 17.48 22.65
C HIS A 2 -21.69 18.55 21.54
N GLY A 3 -20.46 18.97 21.18
CA GLY A 3 -20.17 19.59 19.89
C GLY A 3 -19.82 18.53 18.85
N PHE A 4 -20.83 17.98 18.18
CA PHE A 4 -20.62 17.26 16.93
C PHE A 4 -20.16 18.27 15.87
N GLU A 5 -18.85 18.38 15.65
CA GLU A 5 -18.35 19.05 14.45
C GLU A 5 -18.59 18.13 13.24
N GLY A 6 -19.59 18.49 12.44
CA GLY A 6 -19.89 17.81 11.19
C GLY A 6 -18.75 18.03 10.20
N SER A 7 -18.20 16.94 9.66
CA SER A 7 -17.28 17.01 8.52
C SER A 7 -18.04 17.58 7.32
N ASN A 8 -17.51 18.66 6.73
CA ASN A 8 -17.99 19.24 5.46
C ASN A 8 -17.57 18.35 4.26
N HIS A 9 -17.80 17.04 4.33
CA HIS A 9 -17.57 16.12 3.21
C HIS A 9 -18.59 15.00 3.21
N SER A 10 -19.29 14.83 2.09
CA SER A 10 -20.44 13.92 1.91
C SER A 10 -20.15 12.42 2.06
N LEU A 11 -18.91 12.01 2.31
CA LEU A 11 -18.48 10.61 2.23
C LEU A 11 -17.84 10.02 3.50
N PHE A 12 -17.40 10.83 4.48
CA PHE A 12 -16.66 10.29 5.63
C PHE A 12 -17.03 11.00 6.94
N ARG A 13 -17.60 10.21 7.87
CA ARG A 13 -18.20 10.66 9.14
C ARG A 13 -17.23 10.61 10.34
N LEU A 14 -15.97 10.24 10.12
CA LEU A 14 -14.92 10.24 11.14
C LEU A 14 -13.63 10.82 10.56
N THR A 15 -13.28 12.04 10.97
CA THR A 15 -12.01 12.70 10.66
C THR A 15 -11.28 12.87 11.99
N GLY A 16 -10.11 12.25 12.12
CA GLY A 16 -9.14 12.61 13.17
C GLY A 16 -8.20 13.70 12.66
N ASP A 17 -7.06 13.92 13.32
CA ASP A 17 -6.05 14.93 12.94
C ASP A 17 -5.54 14.83 11.49
N PHE A 18 -5.68 13.66 10.86
CA PHE A 18 -5.40 13.48 9.44
C PHE A 18 -6.66 13.70 8.60
N TYR A 19 -6.66 14.80 7.84
CA TYR A 19 -7.68 15.16 6.84
C TYR A 19 -7.86 14.11 5.70
N ASN A 20 -7.00 13.08 5.63
CA ASN A 20 -7.04 12.02 4.64
C ASN A 20 -6.95 10.63 5.31
N PRO A 21 -7.95 9.74 5.15
CA PRO A 21 -7.95 8.41 5.77
C PRO A 21 -6.92 7.44 5.15
N GLY A 22 -6.38 7.74 3.97
CA GLY A 22 -5.42 6.88 3.26
C GLY A 22 -4.07 6.71 3.99
N PRO A 23 -3.34 7.81 4.27
CA PRO A 23 -2.06 7.77 5.00
C PRO A 23 -2.20 7.17 6.41
N TYR A 24 -3.29 7.50 7.11
CA TYR A 24 -3.57 6.98 8.45
C TYR A 24 -3.75 5.45 8.44
N SER A 25 -4.49 4.92 7.46
CA SER A 25 -4.63 3.47 7.26
C SER A 25 -3.30 2.79 6.93
N GLY A 26 -2.39 3.48 6.23
CA GLY A 26 -1.04 3.00 5.96
C GLY A 26 -0.18 2.86 7.21
N TYR A 27 -0.27 3.82 8.15
CA TYR A 27 0.43 3.72 9.43
C TYR A 27 -0.09 2.55 10.27
N LEU A 28 -1.41 2.38 10.34
CA LEU A 28 -2.03 1.25 11.04
C LEU A 28 -1.60 -0.10 10.45
N ALA A 29 -1.46 -0.20 9.13
CA ALA A 29 -0.98 -1.41 8.46
C ALA A 29 0.47 -1.77 8.82
N LEU A 30 1.32 -0.80 9.18
CA LEU A 30 2.69 -1.04 9.64
C LEU A 30 2.76 -1.45 11.12
N VAL A 31 1.85 -0.95 11.95
CA VAL A 31 1.81 -1.28 13.39
C VAL A 31 1.25 -2.68 13.63
N LEU A 32 0.27 -3.10 12.83
CA LEU A 32 -0.39 -4.41 12.91
C LEU A 32 0.57 -5.62 12.97
N PRO A 33 1.57 -5.77 12.07
CA PRO A 33 2.54 -6.88 12.12
C PRO A 33 3.40 -6.86 13.40
N VAL A 34 3.74 -5.68 13.94
CA VAL A 34 4.51 -5.57 15.17
C VAL A 34 3.69 -6.10 16.35
N CYS A 35 2.40 -5.76 16.41
CA CYS A 35 1.49 -6.26 17.43
C CYS A 35 1.30 -7.78 17.33
N LEU A 36 1.11 -8.31 16.13
CA LEU A 36 1.00 -9.75 15.90
C LEU A 36 2.26 -10.50 16.36
N TRP A 37 3.44 -9.95 16.06
CA TRP A 37 4.72 -10.53 16.49
C TRP A 37 4.87 -10.58 18.01
N MET A 38 4.44 -9.53 18.70
CA MET A 38 4.49 -9.42 20.17
C MET A 38 3.54 -10.42 20.85
N ILE A 39 2.35 -10.63 20.28
CA ILE A 39 1.35 -11.61 20.74
C ILE A 39 1.88 -13.04 20.57
N LEU A 40 2.39 -13.37 19.38
CA LEU A 40 2.87 -14.71 19.05
C LEU A 40 4.14 -15.10 19.81
N ARG A 41 4.96 -14.14 20.23
CA ARG A 41 6.19 -14.39 21.02
C ARG A 41 5.92 -14.50 22.52
N GLN A 42 4.69 -14.25 22.97
CA GLN A 42 4.30 -14.16 24.39
C GLN A 42 5.31 -13.31 25.20
N THR A 43 5.53 -12.08 24.72
CA THR A 43 6.31 -11.08 25.47
C THR A 43 5.61 -10.70 26.78
N LYS A 44 6.27 -9.86 27.61
CA LYS A 44 5.75 -9.42 28.93
C LYS A 44 4.26 -9.09 28.88
N MET A 45 3.52 -9.54 29.90
CA MET A 45 2.05 -9.49 29.99
C MET A 45 1.43 -8.14 29.57
N TYR A 46 2.02 -7.01 29.96
CA TYR A 46 1.51 -5.67 29.59
C TYR A 46 1.59 -5.37 28.09
N LEU A 47 2.64 -5.84 27.41
CA LEU A 47 2.82 -5.67 25.95
C LEU A 47 1.86 -6.56 25.16
N TYR A 48 1.50 -7.73 25.71
CA TYR A 48 0.52 -8.64 25.13
C TYR A 48 -0.88 -8.01 25.08
N TYR A 49 -1.35 -7.45 26.21
CA TYR A 49 -2.65 -6.77 26.26
C TYR A 49 -2.69 -5.48 25.43
N LEU A 50 -1.58 -4.73 25.41
CA LEU A 50 -1.46 -3.54 24.56
C LEU A 50 -1.54 -3.90 23.07
N ALA A 51 -0.86 -4.97 22.65
CA ALA A 51 -0.89 -5.46 21.28
C ALA A 51 -2.30 -5.92 20.86
N TRP A 52 -3.03 -6.63 21.75
CA TRP A 52 -4.43 -6.97 21.50
C TRP A 52 -5.33 -5.75 21.41
N GLY A 53 -5.15 -4.76 22.29
CA GLY A 53 -5.90 -3.49 22.25
C GLY A 53 -5.69 -2.75 20.93
N THR A 54 -4.44 -2.67 20.45
CA THR A 54 -4.14 -2.07 19.14
C THR A 54 -4.69 -2.88 17.97
N LEU A 55 -4.68 -4.21 18.03
CA LEU A 55 -5.23 -5.05 16.96
C LEU A 55 -6.76 -4.88 16.85
N LEU A 56 -7.44 -4.80 17.99
CA LEU A 56 -8.88 -4.56 18.06
C LEU A 56 -9.24 -3.16 17.55
N ALA A 57 -8.46 -2.14 17.93
CA ALA A 57 -8.61 -0.78 17.39
C ALA A 57 -8.39 -0.74 15.88
N ILE A 58 -7.38 -1.45 15.35
CA ILE A 58 -7.12 -1.51 13.92
C ILE A 58 -8.28 -2.21 13.19
N ILE A 59 -8.81 -3.32 13.70
CA ILE A 59 -9.97 -4.02 13.09
C ILE A 59 -11.21 -3.11 13.01
N VAL A 60 -11.42 -2.24 14.00
CA VAL A 60 -12.56 -1.31 14.02
C VAL A 60 -12.34 -0.12 13.07
N VAL A 61 -11.12 0.37 12.94
CA VAL A 61 -10.79 1.60 12.21
C VAL A 61 -10.48 1.35 10.72
N LEU A 62 -9.91 0.20 10.38
CA LEU A 62 -9.49 -0.14 9.01
C LEU A 62 -10.68 -0.27 8.02
N PRO A 63 -11.89 -0.74 8.42
CA PRO A 63 -13.11 -0.64 7.62
C PRO A 63 -13.54 0.81 7.34
N ALA A 64 -13.34 1.71 8.29
CA ALA A 64 -13.69 3.12 8.14
C ALA A 64 -12.74 3.85 7.16
N GLY A 65 -11.49 3.37 7.02
CA GLY A 65 -10.48 3.97 6.13
C GLY A 65 -10.69 3.72 4.63
N MET A 66 -11.53 2.76 4.24
CA MET A 66 -11.86 2.39 2.84
C MET A 66 -10.68 2.25 1.85
N SER A 67 -9.45 2.13 2.33
CA SER A 67 -8.25 2.11 1.51
C SER A 67 -7.87 0.67 1.14
N ARG A 68 -8.20 0.26 -0.10
CA ARG A 68 -7.90 -1.08 -0.64
C ARG A 68 -6.42 -1.46 -0.50
N THR A 69 -5.50 -0.51 -0.65
CA THR A 69 -4.06 -0.74 -0.49
C THR A 69 -3.67 -1.01 0.96
N ALA A 70 -4.33 -0.36 1.93
CA ALA A 70 -4.08 -0.59 3.35
C ALA A 70 -4.52 -1.99 3.79
N TRP A 71 -5.65 -2.49 3.27
CA TRP A 71 -6.10 -3.87 3.51
C TRP A 71 -5.10 -4.89 2.95
N ILE A 72 -4.62 -4.69 1.72
CA ILE A 72 -3.63 -5.57 1.10
C ILE A 72 -2.31 -5.54 1.89
N ALA A 73 -1.84 -4.35 2.26
CA ALA A 73 -0.61 -4.20 3.05
C ALA A 73 -0.73 -4.89 4.40
N ALA A 74 -1.82 -4.65 5.14
CA ALA A 74 -2.07 -5.29 6.42
C ALA A 74 -2.11 -6.82 6.32
N ALA A 75 -2.82 -7.37 5.32
CA ALA A 75 -2.90 -8.81 5.10
C ALA A 75 -1.53 -9.44 4.80
N LEU A 76 -0.75 -8.81 3.90
CA LEU A 76 0.60 -9.28 3.55
C LEU A 76 1.54 -9.22 4.75
N SER A 77 1.52 -8.13 5.51
CA SER A 77 2.36 -7.96 6.69
C SER A 77 2.01 -8.96 7.81
N CYS A 78 0.73 -9.23 8.05
CA CYS A 78 0.28 -10.29 8.95
C CYS A 78 0.77 -11.68 8.52
N ALA A 79 0.57 -12.00 7.24
CA ALA A 79 0.95 -13.30 6.69
C ALA A 79 2.47 -13.53 6.79
N TRP A 80 3.27 -12.48 6.52
CA TRP A 80 4.71 -12.52 6.66
C TRP A 80 5.15 -12.80 8.09
N VAL A 81 4.61 -12.07 9.07
CA VAL A 81 4.95 -12.25 10.49
C VAL A 81 4.56 -13.65 10.96
N TYR A 82 3.36 -14.12 10.61
CA TYR A 82 2.92 -15.47 10.93
C TYR A 82 3.86 -16.53 10.34
N TRP A 83 4.24 -16.37 9.07
CA TRP A 83 5.14 -17.29 8.38
C TRP A 83 6.52 -17.35 9.04
N VAL A 84 7.13 -16.19 9.36
CA VAL A 84 8.44 -16.14 10.04
C VAL A 84 8.38 -16.83 11.40
N GLN A 85 7.29 -16.68 12.15
CA GLN A 85 7.22 -17.06 13.55
C GLN A 85 6.73 -18.50 13.80
N ARG A 86 5.88 -19.05 12.92
CA ARG A 86 5.29 -20.40 13.10
C ARG A 86 5.81 -21.43 12.11
N ILE A 87 6.11 -21.03 10.88
CA ILE A 87 6.53 -21.94 9.81
C ILE A 87 8.05 -21.93 9.71
N GLY A 88 8.62 -20.75 9.51
CA GLY A 88 10.04 -20.54 9.29
C GLY A 88 10.55 -21.13 7.96
N TRP A 89 11.79 -20.81 7.62
CA TRP A 89 12.40 -21.22 6.35
C TRP A 89 12.57 -22.73 6.23
N LYS A 90 12.83 -23.42 7.35
CA LYS A 90 13.08 -24.88 7.37
C LYS A 90 11.86 -25.68 6.94
N LYS A 91 10.69 -25.45 7.56
CA LYS A 91 9.45 -26.15 7.19
C LYS A 91 8.95 -25.78 5.80
N THR A 92 9.16 -24.53 5.40
CA THR A 92 8.80 -24.05 4.06
C THR A 92 9.61 -24.78 2.98
N LYS A 93 10.93 -24.91 3.17
CA LYS A 93 11.77 -25.70 2.26
C LYS A 93 11.30 -27.15 2.19
N THR A 94 11.08 -27.82 3.34
CA THR A 94 10.59 -29.20 3.35
C THR A 94 9.30 -29.35 2.55
N TYR A 95 8.32 -28.47 2.77
CA TYR A 95 7.05 -28.49 2.05
C TYR A 95 7.21 -28.24 0.53
N ILE A 96 8.08 -27.30 0.13
CA ILE A 96 8.37 -27.03 -1.29
C ILE A 96 9.03 -28.24 -1.96
N TYR A 97 9.95 -28.92 -1.28
CA TYR A 97 10.61 -30.11 -1.82
C TYR A 97 9.65 -31.30 -1.91
N GLU A 98 8.80 -31.48 -0.89
CA GLU A 98 7.86 -32.60 -0.78
C GLU A 98 6.67 -32.44 -1.76
N PHE A 99 6.19 -31.21 -1.98
CA PHE A 99 5.07 -30.89 -2.85
C PHE A 99 5.46 -29.94 -4.00
N LYS A 100 6.58 -30.20 -4.66
CA LYS A 100 7.17 -29.31 -5.68
C LYS A 100 6.20 -28.96 -6.81
N THR A 101 5.50 -29.95 -7.37
CA THR A 101 4.53 -29.73 -8.46
C THR A 101 3.34 -28.89 -8.01
N LEU A 102 2.77 -29.19 -6.84
CA LEU A 102 1.63 -28.44 -6.28
C LEU A 102 2.01 -27.00 -5.92
N THR A 103 3.22 -26.80 -5.39
CA THR A 103 3.76 -25.46 -5.09
C THR A 103 3.95 -24.63 -6.35
N ILE A 104 4.48 -25.23 -7.43
CA ILE A 104 4.65 -24.54 -8.71
C ILE A 104 3.28 -24.17 -9.31
N VAL A 105 2.34 -25.11 -9.33
CA VAL A 105 0.99 -24.88 -9.89
C VAL A 105 0.24 -23.80 -9.10
N SER A 106 0.25 -23.86 -7.77
CA SER A 106 -0.39 -22.84 -6.93
C SER A 106 0.27 -21.47 -7.09
N SER A 107 1.60 -21.40 -7.20
CA SER A 107 2.31 -20.13 -7.42
C SER A 107 1.95 -19.50 -8.77
N VAL A 108 1.87 -20.32 -9.83
CA VAL A 108 1.44 -19.86 -11.16
C VAL A 108 -0.01 -19.39 -11.15
N LEU A 109 -0.91 -20.11 -10.47
CA LEU A 109 -2.32 -19.73 -10.34
C LEU A 109 -2.48 -18.40 -9.61
N VAL A 110 -1.73 -18.19 -8.52
CA VAL A 110 -1.71 -16.92 -7.79
C VAL A 110 -1.20 -15.79 -8.67
N LEU A 111 -0.12 -16.00 -9.42
CA LEU A 111 0.41 -14.99 -10.35
C LEU A 111 -0.61 -14.60 -11.42
N ILE A 112 -1.28 -15.57 -12.03
CA ILE A 112 -2.34 -15.33 -13.03
C ILE A 112 -3.50 -14.54 -12.39
N SER A 113 -3.91 -14.92 -11.19
CA SER A 113 -5.00 -14.24 -10.48
C SER A 113 -4.66 -12.78 -10.13
N VAL A 114 -3.42 -12.53 -9.68
CA VAL A 114 -2.93 -11.18 -9.39
C VAL A 114 -2.83 -10.36 -10.67
N ALA A 115 -2.30 -10.94 -11.76
CA ALA A 115 -2.23 -10.27 -13.05
C ALA A 115 -3.63 -9.90 -13.57
N GLY A 116 -4.60 -10.82 -13.47
CA GLY A 116 -6.00 -10.58 -13.83
C GLY A 116 -6.68 -9.50 -12.97
N ALA A 117 -6.41 -9.48 -11.66
CA ALA A 117 -6.92 -8.44 -10.78
C ALA A 117 -6.33 -7.07 -11.10
N LEU A 118 -5.02 -7.00 -11.38
CA LEU A 118 -4.36 -5.77 -11.78
C LEU A 118 -4.92 -5.26 -13.10
N THR A 119 -5.01 -6.09 -14.14
CA THR A 119 -5.55 -5.69 -15.45
C THR A 119 -7.02 -5.26 -15.34
N GLY A 120 -7.83 -5.94 -14.54
CA GLY A 120 -9.22 -5.53 -14.25
C GLY A 120 -9.29 -4.16 -13.59
N ILE A 121 -8.43 -3.89 -12.60
CA ILE A 121 -8.34 -2.57 -11.95
C ILE A 121 -7.88 -1.49 -12.93
N PHE A 122 -6.91 -1.81 -13.81
CA PHE A 122 -6.45 -0.90 -14.86
C PHE A 122 -7.57 -0.54 -15.84
N LEU A 123 -8.37 -1.52 -16.26
CA LEU A 123 -9.49 -1.29 -17.18
C LEU A 123 -10.62 -0.47 -16.54
N LEU A 124 -10.93 -0.71 -15.26
CA LEU A 124 -11.97 0.03 -14.52
C LEU A 124 -11.63 1.51 -14.30
N LYS A 125 -10.35 1.88 -14.32
CA LYS A 125 -9.88 3.28 -14.15
C LYS A 125 -8.86 3.66 -15.23
N LYS A 126 -9.11 3.25 -16.47
CA LYS A 126 -8.19 3.41 -17.60
C LYS A 126 -7.76 4.87 -17.79
N ASP A 127 -8.70 5.82 -17.73
CA ASP A 127 -8.40 7.24 -17.95
C ASP A 127 -7.55 7.85 -16.82
N SER A 128 -7.79 7.43 -15.57
CA SER A 128 -6.99 7.86 -14.41
C SER A 128 -5.59 7.23 -14.39
N ALA A 129 -5.44 6.00 -14.88
CA ALA A 129 -4.15 5.34 -14.99
C ALA A 129 -3.31 5.96 -16.11
N ASN A 130 -3.91 6.19 -17.28
CA ASN A 130 -3.25 6.81 -18.43
C ASN A 130 -2.78 8.23 -18.12
N GLY A 131 -3.56 9.04 -17.39
CA GLY A 131 -3.12 10.37 -16.96
C GLY A 131 -1.85 10.34 -16.08
N ARG A 132 -1.75 9.35 -15.18
CA ARG A 132 -0.55 9.16 -14.34
C ARG A 132 0.65 8.64 -15.12
N LEU A 133 0.43 7.71 -16.05
CA LEU A 133 1.48 7.23 -16.95
C LEU A 133 2.01 8.34 -17.85
N LEU A 134 1.14 9.22 -18.33
CA LEU A 134 1.53 10.40 -19.12
C LEU A 134 2.36 11.38 -18.26
N LEU A 135 1.90 11.69 -17.04
CA LEU A 135 2.65 12.50 -16.08
C LEU A 135 4.05 11.95 -15.85
N TRP A 136 4.17 10.65 -15.61
CA TRP A 136 5.46 9.99 -15.39
C TRP A 136 6.35 10.04 -16.63
N LYS A 137 5.79 9.79 -17.82
CA LYS A 137 6.53 9.86 -19.08
C LYS A 137 7.10 11.26 -19.34
N ILE A 138 6.30 12.30 -19.15
CA ILE A 138 6.76 13.69 -19.32
C ILE A 138 7.80 14.03 -18.25
N THR A 139 7.61 13.57 -17.01
CA THR A 139 8.57 13.79 -15.92
C THR A 139 9.91 13.11 -16.20
N GLU A 140 9.88 11.88 -16.73
CA GLU A 140 11.08 11.14 -17.12
C GLU A 140 11.83 11.86 -18.25
N GLN A 141 11.12 12.38 -19.25
CA GLN A 141 11.70 13.19 -20.30
C GLN A 141 12.35 14.48 -19.75
N ALA A 142 11.67 15.18 -18.84
CA ALA A 142 12.21 16.38 -18.20
C ALA A 142 13.47 16.08 -17.36
N ILE A 143 13.53 14.89 -16.73
CA ILE A 143 14.74 14.44 -16.01
C ILE A 143 15.87 14.11 -16.98
N MET A 144 15.58 13.50 -18.13
CA MET A 144 16.58 13.18 -19.16
C MET A 144 17.22 14.42 -19.80
N GLU A 145 16.52 15.56 -19.83
CA GLU A 145 17.07 16.82 -20.34
C GLU A 145 18.21 17.35 -19.45
N GLN A 146 18.12 17.19 -18.13
CA GLN A 146 19.12 17.69 -17.17
C GLN A 146 19.39 16.72 -16.00
N PRO A 147 19.94 15.52 -16.25
CA PRO A 147 20.07 14.48 -15.23
C PRO A 147 21.13 14.79 -14.16
N TRP A 148 22.14 15.61 -14.48
CA TRP A 148 23.29 15.87 -13.60
C TRP A 148 23.19 17.19 -12.84
N THR A 149 22.74 18.25 -13.50
CA THR A 149 22.61 19.59 -12.90
C THR A 149 21.23 19.79 -12.26
N GLY A 150 20.22 19.04 -12.69
CA GLY A 150 18.83 19.30 -12.36
C GLY A 150 18.39 20.68 -12.84
N THR A 151 17.15 21.04 -12.51
CA THR A 151 16.52 22.29 -12.96
C THR A 151 16.68 23.45 -11.96
N GLY A 152 17.45 23.25 -10.88
CA GLY A 152 17.58 24.19 -9.77
C GLY A 152 16.40 24.17 -8.79
N LEU A 153 16.53 24.92 -7.69
CA LEU A 153 15.46 25.03 -6.67
C LEU A 153 14.23 25.71 -7.28
N GLY A 154 13.11 24.99 -7.34
CA GLY A 154 11.85 25.50 -7.88
C GLY A 154 11.77 25.50 -9.42
N GLY A 155 12.76 24.94 -10.13
CA GLY A 155 12.74 24.88 -11.61
C GLY A 155 11.90 23.74 -12.20
N PHE A 156 11.48 22.78 -11.37
CA PHE A 156 10.68 21.63 -11.80
C PHE A 156 9.38 22.01 -12.55
N PRO A 157 8.54 22.95 -12.07
CA PRO A 157 7.32 23.32 -12.77
C PRO A 157 7.59 23.91 -14.16
N ALA A 158 8.67 24.67 -14.32
CA ALA A 158 9.05 25.28 -15.60
C ALA A 158 9.53 24.21 -16.59
N ALA A 159 10.48 23.37 -16.17
CA ALA A 159 11.00 22.28 -17.00
C ALA A 159 9.90 21.28 -17.38
N TYR A 160 9.03 20.91 -16.42
CA TYR A 160 7.90 20.04 -16.69
C TYR A 160 6.93 20.64 -17.72
N ALA A 161 6.58 21.92 -17.59
CA ALA A 161 5.68 22.60 -18.51
C ALA A 161 6.28 22.71 -19.93
N GLU A 162 7.58 22.96 -20.02
CA GLU A 162 8.31 23.03 -21.28
C GLU A 162 8.36 21.66 -21.96
N THR A 163 8.78 20.61 -21.27
CA THR A 163 8.79 19.23 -21.81
C THR A 163 7.37 18.77 -22.16
N GLN A 164 6.36 19.15 -21.37
CA GLN A 164 4.96 18.87 -21.69
C GLN A 164 4.52 19.55 -22.99
N ALA A 165 4.87 20.82 -23.19
CA ALA A 165 4.57 21.55 -24.42
C ALA A 165 5.27 20.94 -25.63
N GLN A 166 6.55 20.57 -25.49
CA GLN A 166 7.31 19.89 -26.54
C GLN A 166 6.72 18.52 -26.88
N TYR A 167 6.31 17.73 -25.88
CA TYR A 167 5.66 16.44 -26.07
C TYR A 167 4.40 16.56 -26.94
N PHE A 168 3.53 17.54 -26.66
CA PHE A 168 2.33 17.79 -27.44
C PHE A 168 2.58 18.45 -28.80
N ALA A 169 3.68 19.19 -28.96
CA ALA A 169 4.07 19.77 -30.26
C ALA A 169 4.69 18.74 -31.21
N SER A 170 5.26 17.65 -30.66
CA SER A 170 5.94 16.59 -31.42
C SER A 170 5.04 15.43 -31.88
N GLY A 171 3.77 15.41 -31.46
CA GLY A 171 2.80 14.34 -31.76
C GLY A 171 1.58 14.86 -32.50
#